data_AF-A0AAD7JBG6-F1
#
_entry.id   AF-A0AAD7JBG6-F1
#
_cell.length_a   1.000
_cell.length_b   1.000
_cell.length_c   1.000
_cell.angle_alpha   90.00
_cell.angle_beta   90.00
_cell.angle_gamma   90.00
#
_symmetry.space_group_name_H-M   'P 1'
#
loop_
_entity.id
_entity.type
_entity.pdbx_description
1 polymer ?
#
loop_
_entity_poly.entity_id
_entity_poly.type
_entity_poly.pdbx_seq_one_letter_code
_entity_poly.pdbx_strand_id
1 'polypeptide(L)'
;MFRLAFRPPGQLLRRTFTSTRPRNEFHFDTHHFVQRLEREGLNRAQAEGIMTAMAEVIDESIRNMTSNMVTKAEQEKHHYTQQVDFAQIKSELQLMEKNDLAMIKAENDRLLTDIEKLKQRLREEITRTQAGVRLDLNLEKGRLREEGSGQELKIKEVDTRIEQEIAGLRTAIQASKATTLQYLVGFVTGCSALLMAYLRFRV
;
A
#
# COMPACT_ATOMS: atom_id res chain seq x y z
N MET A 1 -6.91 -10.51 -20.00
CA MET A 1 -6.18 -10.45 -21.29
C MET A 1 -6.84 -9.38 -22.15
N PHE A 2 -6.54 -8.09 -21.92
CA PHE A 2 -7.11 -6.97 -22.68
C PHE A 2 -5.98 -6.38 -23.55
N ARG A 3 -6.02 -6.61 -24.86
CA ARG A 3 -5.12 -5.97 -25.81
C ARG A 3 -5.65 -4.56 -26.11
N LEU A 4 -5.00 -3.55 -25.54
CA LEU A 4 -5.08 -2.17 -26.02
C LEU A 4 -4.37 -2.11 -27.38
N ALA A 5 -5.16 -1.96 -28.45
CA ALA A 5 -4.62 -1.70 -29.78
C ALA A 5 -4.06 -0.28 -29.82
N PHE A 6 -2.74 -0.16 -29.69
CA PHE A 6 -2.01 1.06 -29.96
C PHE A 6 -2.17 1.42 -31.45
N ARG A 7 -2.99 2.44 -31.74
CA ARG A 7 -3.12 3.01 -33.09
C ARG A 7 -1.91 3.90 -33.37
N PRO A 8 -1.17 3.73 -34.48
CA PRO A 8 0.03 4.51 -34.76
C PRO A 8 -0.33 5.99 -35.01
N PRO A 9 0.48 6.96 -34.54
CA PRO A 9 0.29 8.37 -34.84
C PRO A 9 0.92 8.66 -36.20
N GLY A 10 0.13 8.66 -37.28
CA GLY A 10 0.72 8.85 -38.61
C GLY A 10 -0.21 9.02 -39.80
N GLN A 11 -1.52 9.17 -39.59
CA GLN A 11 -2.41 9.57 -40.69
C GLN A 11 -3.16 10.81 -40.24
N LEU A 12 -2.48 11.95 -40.36
CA LEU A 12 -3.15 13.24 -40.48
C LEU A 12 -4.13 13.10 -41.64
N LEU A 13 -5.41 12.96 -41.32
CA LEU A 13 -6.50 13.15 -42.27
C LEU A 13 -6.28 14.53 -42.88
N ARG A 14 -5.66 14.56 -44.06
CA ARG A 14 -5.41 15.76 -44.82
C ARG A 14 -6.81 16.28 -45.18
N ARG A 15 -7.35 17.19 -44.38
CA ARG A 15 -8.55 17.94 -44.73
C ARG A 15 -8.25 18.62 -46.05
N THR A 16 -8.79 18.08 -47.13
CA THR A 16 -8.82 18.71 -48.44
C THR A 16 -9.76 19.90 -48.30
N PHE A 17 -9.21 21.03 -47.86
CA PHE A 17 -9.87 22.31 -48.00
C PHE A 17 -9.83 22.67 -49.48
N THR A 18 -10.93 22.41 -50.18
CA THR A 18 -11.12 22.91 -51.53
C THR A 18 -11.45 24.39 -51.41
N SER A 19 -10.55 25.28 -51.84
CA SER A 19 -10.94 26.68 -52.03
C SER A 19 -12.03 26.69 -53.10
N THR A 20 -13.20 27.23 -52.77
CA THR A 20 -14.18 27.61 -53.77
C THR A 20 -13.47 28.49 -54.80
N ARG A 21 -13.61 28.16 -56.08
CA ARG A 21 -13.01 28.95 -57.17
C ARG A 21 -13.55 30.38 -57.06
N PRO A 22 -12.72 31.42 -57.27
CA PRO A 22 -13.22 32.79 -57.32
C PRO A 22 -14.35 32.84 -58.35
N ARG A 23 -15.51 33.29 -57.90
CA ARG A 23 -16.70 33.42 -58.73
C ARG A 23 -16.44 34.61 -59.65
N ASN A 24 -16.43 34.38 -60.96
CA ASN A 24 -16.53 35.50 -61.89
C ASN A 24 -17.84 36.23 -61.55
N GLU A 25 -17.76 37.52 -61.27
CA GLU A 25 -18.93 38.39 -61.20
C GLU A 25 -19.55 38.42 -62.60
N PHE A 26 -20.47 37.49 -62.84
CA PHE A 26 -21.30 37.50 -64.04
C PHE A 26 -22.35 38.60 -63.85
N HIS A 27 -22.01 39.80 -64.28
CA HIS A 27 -22.99 40.86 -64.42
C HIS A 27 -23.94 40.49 -65.56
N PHE A 28 -25.19 40.19 -65.22
CA PHE A 28 -26.21 39.89 -66.21
C PHE A 28 -26.72 41.20 -66.83
N ASP A 29 -26.35 41.46 -68.09
CA ASP A 29 -26.81 42.63 -68.83
C ASP A 29 -28.25 42.40 -69.33
N THR A 30 -29.21 42.90 -68.55
CA THR A 30 -30.65 42.82 -68.85
C THR A 30 -31.00 43.56 -70.13
N HIS A 31 -30.28 44.63 -70.48
CA HIS A 31 -30.59 45.44 -71.63
C HIS A 31 -30.12 44.78 -72.94
N HIS A 32 -28.89 44.24 -72.94
CA HIS A 32 -28.36 43.49 -74.07
C HIS A 32 -29.19 42.22 -74.35
N PHE A 33 -29.68 41.57 -73.30
CA PHE A 33 -30.56 40.40 -73.44
C PHE A 33 -31.88 40.74 -74.14
N VAL A 34 -32.55 41.83 -73.73
CA VAL A 34 -33.80 42.27 -74.35
C VAL A 34 -33.58 42.70 -75.80
N GLN A 35 -32.51 43.46 -76.10
CA GLN A 35 -32.17 43.84 -77.49
C GLN A 35 -31.94 42.64 -78.41
N ARG A 36 -31.36 41.57 -77.87
CA ARG A 36 -31.14 40.34 -78.63
C ARG A 36 -32.46 39.64 -78.96
N LEU A 37 -33.39 39.58 -78.01
CA LEU A 37 -34.74 39.02 -78.24
C LEU A 37 -35.54 39.85 -79.25
N GLU A 38 -35.40 41.17 -79.24
CA GLU A 38 -36.02 42.05 -80.24
C GLU A 38 -35.48 41.79 -81.66
N ARG A 39 -34.18 41.52 -81.80
CA ARG A 39 -33.56 41.17 -83.08
C ARG A 39 -34.00 39.80 -83.61
N GLU A 40 -34.39 38.89 -82.73
CA GLU A 40 -34.92 37.57 -83.07
C GLU A 40 -36.44 37.59 -83.36
N GLY A 41 -37.04 38.78 -83.41
CA GLY A 41 -38.43 38.97 -83.86
C GLY A 41 -39.48 39.04 -82.74
N LEU A 42 -39.07 39.10 -81.46
CA LEU A 42 -40.00 39.35 -80.36
C LEU A 42 -40.30 40.85 -80.21
N ASN A 43 -41.51 41.18 -79.79
CA ASN A 43 -41.81 42.57 -79.44
C ASN A 43 -41.18 42.93 -78.08
N ARG A 44 -40.95 44.22 -77.83
CA ARG A 44 -40.31 44.73 -76.61
C ARG A 44 -40.97 44.20 -75.33
N ALA A 45 -42.31 44.21 -75.27
CA ALA A 45 -43.05 43.79 -74.09
C ALA A 45 -42.89 42.29 -73.78
N GLN A 46 -42.81 41.44 -74.82
CA GLN A 46 -42.54 40.01 -74.68
C GLN A 46 -41.11 39.76 -74.23
N ALA A 47 -40.14 40.48 -74.81
CA ALA A 47 -38.73 40.37 -74.44
C ALA A 47 -38.46 40.82 -72.99
N GLU A 48 -39.11 41.91 -72.54
CA GLU A 48 -39.08 42.37 -71.15
C GLU A 48 -39.76 41.40 -70.19
N GLY A 49 -40.89 40.79 -70.60
CA GLY A 49 -41.57 39.77 -69.80
C GLY A 49 -40.72 38.50 -69.59
N ILE A 50 -40.08 38.01 -70.65
CA ILE A 50 -39.16 36.85 -70.58
C ILE A 50 -37.95 37.19 -69.70
N MET A 51 -37.38 38.39 -69.86
CA MET A 51 -36.28 38.83 -69.01
C MET A 51 -36.67 38.88 -67.54
N THR A 52 -37.86 39.40 -67.22
CA THR A 52 -38.34 39.48 -65.83
C THR A 52 -38.45 38.09 -65.20
N ALA A 53 -39.05 37.13 -65.90
CA ALA A 53 -39.13 35.74 -65.42
C ALA A 53 -37.75 35.09 -65.25
N MET A 54 -36.80 35.36 -66.15
CA MET A 54 -35.43 34.87 -66.01
C MET A 54 -34.68 35.51 -64.83
N ALA A 55 -34.90 36.79 -64.56
CA ALA A 55 -34.29 37.46 -63.41
C ALA A 55 -34.73 36.81 -62.09
N GLU A 56 -36.01 36.45 -61.96
CA GLU A 56 -36.55 35.77 -60.78
C GLU A 56 -35.94 34.38 -60.57
N VAL A 57 -35.86 33.56 -61.62
CA VAL A 57 -35.24 32.22 -61.54
C VAL A 57 -33.74 32.31 -61.21
N ILE A 58 -33.05 33.32 -61.75
CA ILE A 58 -31.63 33.57 -61.44
C ILE A 58 -31.47 34.00 -59.97
N ASP A 59 -32.30 34.90 -59.46
CA ASP A 59 -32.24 35.35 -58.06
C ASP A 59 -32.51 34.19 -57.09
N GLU A 60 -33.52 33.36 -57.37
CA GLU A 60 -33.81 32.14 -56.59
C GLU A 60 -32.63 31.15 -56.63
N SER A 61 -32.02 30.93 -57.80
CA SER A 61 -30.85 30.07 -57.95
C SER A 61 -29.64 30.60 -57.17
N ILE A 62 -29.39 31.91 -57.20
CA ILE A 62 -28.31 32.54 -56.43
C ILE A 62 -28.56 32.42 -54.93
N ARG A 63 -29.78 32.64 -54.45
CA ARG A 63 -30.15 32.49 -53.04
C ARG A 63 -29.99 31.03 -52.58
N ASN A 64 -30.50 30.07 -53.36
CA ASN A 64 -30.37 28.65 -53.05
C ASN A 64 -28.92 28.17 -53.05
N MET A 65 -28.09 28.67 -53.97
CA MET A 65 -26.66 28.36 -54.01
C MET A 65 -25.92 28.96 -52.81
N THR A 66 -26.30 30.18 -52.39
CA THR A 66 -25.63 30.90 -51.30
C THR A 66 -26.14 30.48 -49.92
N SER A 67 -27.31 29.86 -49.81
CA SER A 67 -27.95 29.51 -48.51
C SER A 67 -27.09 28.61 -47.62
N ASN A 68 -26.29 27.73 -48.23
CA ASN A 68 -25.38 26.81 -47.53
C ASN A 68 -23.92 27.26 -47.58
N MET A 69 -23.64 28.45 -48.14
CA MET A 69 -22.30 29.02 -48.16
C MET A 69 -22.06 29.85 -46.91
N VAL A 70 -20.81 29.84 -46.45
CA VAL A 70 -20.35 30.68 -45.34
C VAL A 70 -19.54 31.83 -45.91
N THR A 71 -19.80 33.04 -45.43
CA THR A 71 -19.02 34.22 -45.86
C THR A 71 -17.60 34.14 -45.32
N LYS A 72 -16.64 34.79 -46.01
CA LYS A 72 -15.26 34.84 -45.52
C LYS A 72 -15.15 35.50 -44.14
N ALA A 73 -15.92 36.54 -43.89
CA ALA A 73 -15.97 37.22 -42.60
C ALA A 73 -16.46 36.30 -41.47
N GLU A 74 -17.50 35.49 -41.69
CA GLU A 74 -17.96 34.50 -40.71
C GLU A 74 -16.93 33.40 -40.48
N GLN A 75 -16.30 32.91 -41.55
CA GLN A 75 -15.23 31.92 -41.44
C GLN A 75 -14.07 32.45 -40.58
N GLU A 76 -13.62 33.69 -40.82
CA GLU A 76 -12.55 34.34 -40.07
C GLU A 76 -12.93 34.57 -38.61
N LYS A 77 -14.17 35.01 -38.34
CA LYS A 77 -14.70 35.14 -36.99
C LYS A 77 -14.67 33.81 -36.22
N HIS A 78 -15.18 32.74 -36.83
CA HIS A 78 -15.14 31.41 -36.21
C HIS A 78 -13.70 30.93 -35.95
N HIS A 79 -12.80 31.19 -36.89
CA HIS A 79 -11.40 30.85 -36.73
C HIS A 79 -10.75 31.63 -35.58
N TYR A 80 -11.05 32.92 -35.45
CA TYR A 80 -10.56 33.75 -34.36
C TYR A 80 -11.07 33.27 -33.00
N THR A 81 -12.37 32.99 -32.87
CA THR A 81 -12.94 32.43 -31.63
C THR A 81 -12.25 31.12 -31.26
N GLN A 82 -12.05 30.20 -32.22
CA GLN A 82 -11.34 28.95 -31.97
C GLN A 82 -9.91 29.16 -31.48
N GLN A 83 -9.18 30.15 -32.02
CA GLN A 83 -7.82 30.45 -31.57
C GLN A 83 -7.80 30.97 -30.13
N VAL A 84 -8.75 31.84 -29.77
CA VAL A 84 -8.88 32.35 -28.40
C VAL A 84 -9.23 31.24 -27.42
N ASP A 85 -10.21 30.40 -27.75
CA ASP A 85 -10.62 29.25 -26.93
C ASP A 85 -9.46 28.28 -26.73
N PHE A 86 -8.68 28.01 -27.78
CA PHE A 86 -7.52 27.14 -27.69
C PHE A 86 -6.42 27.74 -26.81
N ALA A 87 -6.18 29.05 -26.90
CA ALA A 87 -5.24 29.74 -26.03
C ALA A 87 -5.68 29.71 -24.56
N GLN A 88 -6.97 29.89 -24.30
CA GLN A 88 -7.54 29.80 -22.95
C GLN A 88 -7.40 28.39 -22.37
N ILE A 89 -7.87 27.36 -23.08
CA ILE A 89 -7.79 25.96 -22.63
C ILE A 89 -6.34 25.56 -22.37
N LYS A 90 -5.41 25.99 -23.24
CA LYS A 90 -3.98 25.75 -23.03
C LYS A 90 -3.46 26.39 -21.74
N SER A 91 -3.86 27.63 -21.45
CA SER A 91 -3.46 28.31 -20.22
C SER A 91 -4.05 27.63 -18.98
N GLU A 92 -5.32 27.25 -19.02
CA GLU A 92 -5.99 26.52 -17.93
C GLU A 92 -5.33 25.17 -17.68
N LEU A 93 -5.03 24.40 -18.74
CA LEU A 93 -4.33 23.13 -18.63
C LEU A 93 -2.94 23.30 -18.00
N GLN A 94 -2.16 24.28 -18.45
CA GLN A 94 -0.85 24.56 -17.89
C GLN A 94 -0.90 24.96 -16.41
N LEU A 95 -1.94 25.68 -15.99
CA LEU A 95 -2.14 26.04 -14.59
C LEU A 95 -2.51 24.81 -13.75
N MET A 96 -3.42 23.98 -14.26
CA MET A 96 -3.84 22.73 -13.61
C MET A 96 -2.67 21.76 -13.45
N GLU A 97 -1.89 21.52 -14.51
CA GLU A 97 -0.70 20.66 -14.45
C GLU A 97 0.31 21.13 -13.40
N LYS A 98 0.54 22.44 -13.29
CA LYS A 98 1.42 23.00 -12.25
C LYS A 98 0.85 22.82 -10.85
N ASN A 99 -0.47 22.96 -10.68
CA ASN A 99 -1.14 22.75 -9.40
C ASN A 99 -1.06 21.28 -8.97
N ASP A 100 -1.40 20.37 -9.87
CA ASP A 100 -1.35 18.92 -9.62
C ASP A 100 0.07 18.47 -9.29
N LEU A 101 1.07 18.96 -10.03
CA LEU A 101 2.47 18.64 -9.74
C LEU A 101 2.90 19.15 -8.36
N ALA A 102 2.50 20.37 -7.99
CA ALA A 102 2.79 20.93 -6.67
C ALA A 102 2.12 20.12 -5.55
N MET A 103 0.87 19.71 -5.75
CA MET A 103 0.12 18.88 -4.81
C MET A 103 0.76 17.49 -4.65
N ILE A 104 1.04 16.80 -5.76
CA ILE A 104 1.71 15.48 -5.75
C ILE A 104 3.06 15.57 -5.07
N LYS A 105 3.84 16.62 -5.34
CA LYS A 105 5.14 16.82 -4.68
C LYS A 105 4.98 17.01 -3.18
N ALA A 106 4.03 17.83 -2.74
CA ALA A 106 3.76 18.05 -1.32
C ALA A 106 3.30 16.75 -0.61
N GLU A 107 2.46 15.95 -1.27
CA GLU A 107 2.07 14.63 -0.75
C GLU A 107 3.26 13.66 -0.68
N ASN A 108 4.13 13.66 -1.70
CA ASN A 108 5.33 12.84 -1.70
C ASN A 108 6.27 13.21 -0.53
N ASP A 109 6.55 14.50 -0.33
CA ASP A 109 7.38 15.00 0.76
C ASP A 109 6.77 14.65 2.15
N ARG A 110 5.44 14.73 2.26
CA ARG A 110 4.71 14.29 3.45
C ARG A 110 4.85 12.79 3.70
N LEU A 111 4.65 11.97 2.67
CA LEU A 111 4.79 10.51 2.77
C LEU A 111 6.22 10.10 3.15
N LEU A 112 7.23 10.75 2.57
CA LEU A 112 8.64 10.54 2.94
C LEU A 112 8.88 10.84 4.42
N THR A 113 8.30 11.93 4.92
CA THR A 113 8.39 12.30 6.34
C THR A 113 7.72 11.25 7.25
N ASP A 114 6.54 10.76 6.86
CA ASP A 114 5.82 9.74 7.63
C ASP A 114 6.54 8.39 7.62
N ILE A 115 7.20 8.03 6.50
CA ILE A 115 8.07 6.85 6.42
C ILE A 115 9.24 6.96 7.41
N GLU A 116 9.93 8.09 7.48
CA GLU A 116 11.07 8.23 8.39
C GLU A 116 10.60 8.20 9.86
N LYS A 117 9.44 8.79 10.18
CA LYS A 117 8.83 8.67 11.52
C LYS A 117 8.49 7.23 11.88
N LEU A 118 7.89 6.47 10.97
CA LEU A 118 7.54 5.06 11.20
C LEU A 118 8.79 4.20 11.41
N LYS A 119 9.82 4.42 10.61
CA LYS A 119 11.12 3.75 10.73
C LYS A 119 11.79 4.04 12.08
N GLN A 120 11.73 5.29 12.54
CA GLN A 120 12.25 5.67 13.86
C GLN A 120 11.49 4.98 14.99
N ARG A 121 10.16 5.02 14.96
CA ARG A 121 9.31 4.30 15.93
C ARG A 121 9.59 2.81 15.96
N LEU A 122 9.76 2.17 14.79
CA LEU A 122 10.08 0.75 14.72
C LEU A 122 11.42 0.44 15.39
N ARG A 123 12.46 1.28 15.17
CA ARG A 123 13.76 1.11 15.84
C ARG A 123 13.64 1.24 17.36
N GLU A 124 12.86 2.21 17.83
CA GLU A 124 12.60 2.41 19.26
C GLU A 124 11.89 1.20 19.87
N GLU A 125 10.85 0.67 19.21
CA GLU A 125 10.13 -0.51 19.67
C GLU A 125 10.98 -1.79 19.66
N ILE A 126 11.83 -1.98 18.65
CA ILE A 126 12.81 -3.08 18.63
C ILE A 126 13.76 -2.96 19.81
N THR A 127 14.31 -1.77 20.05
CA THR A 127 15.26 -1.52 21.15
C THR A 127 14.60 -1.75 22.51
N ARG A 128 13.37 -1.24 22.69
CA ARG A 128 12.56 -1.43 23.89
C ARG A 128 12.28 -2.91 24.16
N THR A 129 11.81 -3.63 23.14
CA THR A 129 11.52 -5.07 23.23
C THR A 129 12.78 -5.86 23.56
N GLN A 130 13.90 -5.56 22.91
CA GLN A 130 15.17 -6.23 23.16
C GLN A 130 15.67 -5.97 24.60
N ALA A 131 15.53 -4.75 25.11
CA ALA A 131 15.86 -4.43 26.49
C ALA A 131 14.96 -5.17 27.50
N GLY A 132 13.65 -5.28 27.20
CA GLY A 132 12.69 -6.05 27.98
C GLY A 132 13.08 -7.52 28.08
N VAL A 133 13.30 -8.18 26.94
CA VAL A 133 13.72 -9.59 26.90
C VAL A 133 15.03 -9.82 27.66
N ARG A 134 16.00 -8.90 27.54
CA ARG A 134 17.26 -9.01 28.28
C ARG A 134 17.05 -8.90 29.78
N LEU A 135 16.18 -8.00 30.23
CA LEU A 135 15.83 -7.85 31.64
C LEU A 135 15.14 -9.12 32.15
N ASP A 136 14.16 -9.63 31.43
CA ASP A 136 13.43 -10.86 31.79
C ASP A 136 14.39 -12.04 31.98
N LEU A 137 15.32 -12.25 31.04
CA LEU A 137 16.34 -13.30 31.14
C LEU A 137 17.27 -13.11 32.35
N ASN A 138 17.63 -11.87 32.67
CA ASN A 138 18.49 -11.59 33.82
C ASN A 138 17.76 -11.87 35.14
N LEU A 139 16.48 -11.48 35.23
CA LEU A 139 15.65 -11.76 36.39
C LEU A 139 15.43 -13.26 36.57
N GLU A 140 15.12 -13.98 35.49
CA GLU A 140 14.92 -15.43 35.53
C GLU A 140 16.20 -16.18 35.87
N LYS A 141 17.36 -15.76 35.34
CA LYS A 141 18.66 -16.30 35.75
C LYS A 141 18.93 -16.05 37.24
N GLY A 142 18.57 -14.87 37.75
CA GLY A 142 18.64 -14.54 39.17
C GLY A 142 17.80 -15.50 40.01
N ARG A 143 16.52 -15.65 39.65
CA ARG A 143 15.57 -16.56 40.31
C ARG A 143 16.07 -18.01 40.32
N LEU A 144 16.50 -18.53 39.18
CA LEU A 144 17.05 -19.88 39.09
C LEU A 144 18.28 -20.09 39.98
N ARG A 145 19.13 -19.06 40.11
CA ARG A 145 20.31 -19.14 40.98
C ARG A 145 19.92 -19.18 42.46
N GLU A 146 18.96 -18.35 42.87
CA GLU A 146 18.45 -18.34 44.25
C GLU A 146 17.75 -19.65 44.60
N GLU A 147 16.90 -20.16 43.70
CA GLU A 147 16.25 -21.47 43.85
C GLU A 147 17.25 -22.62 43.90
N GLY A 148 18.26 -22.60 43.02
CA GLY A 148 19.35 -23.58 43.02
C GLY A 148 20.14 -23.57 44.33
N SER A 149 20.53 -22.38 44.82
CA SER A 149 21.21 -22.25 46.12
C SER A 149 20.32 -22.70 47.28
N GLY A 150 19.02 -22.42 47.23
CA GLY A 150 18.06 -22.87 48.24
C GLY A 150 17.91 -24.39 48.27
N GLN A 151 17.89 -25.04 47.10
CA GLN A 151 17.89 -26.49 46.99
C GLN A 151 19.20 -27.11 47.50
N GLU A 152 20.35 -26.52 47.17
CA GLU A 152 21.65 -26.99 47.66
C GLU A 152 21.72 -26.96 49.20
N LEU A 153 21.19 -25.91 49.83
CA LEU A 153 21.12 -25.82 51.29
C LEU A 153 20.21 -26.91 51.89
N LYS A 154 19.02 -27.13 51.30
CA LYS A 154 18.12 -28.20 51.74
C LYS A 154 18.75 -29.59 51.61
N ILE A 155 19.49 -29.83 50.53
CA ILE A 155 20.22 -31.10 50.33
C ILE A 155 21.26 -31.26 51.43
N LYS A 156 22.08 -30.24 51.70
CA LYS A 156 23.09 -30.30 52.78
C LYS A 156 22.46 -30.53 54.15
N GLU A 157 21.35 -29.87 54.46
CA GLU A 157 20.63 -30.08 55.71
C GLU A 157 20.16 -31.54 55.84
N VAL A 158 19.53 -32.10 54.80
CA VAL A 158 19.09 -33.50 54.78
C VAL A 158 20.28 -34.45 54.90
N ASP A 159 21.38 -34.18 54.20
CA ASP A 159 22.61 -34.98 54.27
C ASP A 159 23.19 -35.01 55.69
N THR A 160 23.29 -33.85 56.35
CA THR A 160 23.73 -33.79 57.75
C THR A 160 22.78 -34.52 58.71
N ARG A 161 21.47 -34.49 58.46
CA ARG A 161 20.49 -35.22 59.26
C ARG A 161 20.64 -36.74 59.08
N ILE A 162 20.89 -37.21 57.86
CA ILE A 162 21.17 -38.62 57.58
C ILE A 162 22.43 -39.08 58.33
N GLU A 163 23.51 -38.31 58.27
CA GLU A 163 24.75 -38.61 59.01
C GLU A 163 24.52 -38.69 60.53
N GLN A 164 23.70 -37.78 61.09
CA GLN A 164 23.31 -37.83 62.50
C GLN A 164 22.50 -39.09 62.84
N GLU A 165 21.52 -39.46 62.00
CA GLU A 165 20.74 -40.68 62.19
C GLU A 165 21.61 -41.94 62.09
N ILE A 166 22.57 -41.99 61.16
CA ILE A 166 23.55 -43.09 61.04
C ILE A 166 24.42 -43.20 62.29
N ALA A 167 24.96 -42.07 62.79
CA ALA A 167 25.75 -42.05 64.01
C ALA A 167 24.94 -42.50 65.24
N GLY A 168 23.66 -42.08 65.32
CA GLY A 168 22.70 -42.52 66.33
C GLY A 168 22.48 -44.03 66.29
N LEU A 169 22.19 -44.59 65.12
CA LEU A 169 22.02 -46.03 64.92
C LEU A 169 23.28 -46.82 65.30
N ARG A 170 24.46 -46.32 64.91
CA ARG A 170 25.75 -46.94 65.26
C ARG A 170 25.95 -47.00 66.77
N THR A 171 25.64 -45.91 67.48
CA THR A 171 25.73 -45.83 68.94
C THR A 171 24.74 -46.79 69.60
N ALA A 172 23.50 -46.86 69.11
CA ALA A 172 22.48 -47.79 69.61
C ALA A 172 22.91 -49.26 69.43
N ILE A 173 23.52 -49.61 68.29
CA ILE A 173 24.06 -50.95 68.06
C ILE A 173 25.21 -51.26 69.03
N GLN A 174 26.13 -50.32 69.24
CA GLN A 174 27.23 -50.49 70.20
C GLN A 174 26.71 -50.69 71.63
N ALA A 175 25.72 -49.92 72.05
CA ALA A 175 25.06 -50.09 73.33
C ALA A 175 24.41 -51.47 73.45
N SER A 176 23.66 -51.91 72.43
CA SER A 176 23.05 -53.25 72.40
C SER A 176 24.09 -54.37 72.53
N LYS A 177 25.21 -54.29 71.79
CA LYS A 177 26.33 -55.24 71.91
C LYS A 177 26.93 -55.27 73.31
N ALA A 178 27.14 -54.10 73.94
CA ALA A 178 27.66 -54.01 75.30
C ALA A 178 26.72 -54.65 76.32
N THR A 179 25.41 -54.41 76.19
CA THR A 179 24.37 -55.05 77.00
C THR A 179 24.38 -56.57 76.83
N THR A 180 24.49 -57.08 75.61
CA THR A 180 24.62 -58.54 75.35
C THR A 180 25.86 -59.12 76.02
N LEU A 181 27.01 -58.44 75.97
CA LEU A 181 28.23 -58.88 76.66
C LEU A 181 28.06 -58.88 78.18
N GLN A 182 27.41 -57.86 78.75
CA GLN A 182 27.11 -57.82 80.18
C GLN A 182 26.22 -58.99 80.62
N TYR A 183 25.17 -59.31 79.86
CA TYR A 183 24.34 -60.50 80.12
C TYR A 183 25.14 -61.80 80.05
N LEU A 184 26.04 -61.93 79.06
CA LEU A 184 26.92 -63.09 78.93
C LEU A 184 27.82 -63.25 80.17
N VAL A 185 28.48 -62.16 80.61
CA VAL A 185 29.32 -62.16 81.82
C VAL A 185 28.50 -62.54 83.06
N GLY A 186 27.29 -61.99 83.19
CA GLY A 186 26.36 -62.35 84.27
C GLY A 186 26.00 -63.83 84.27
N PHE A 187 25.71 -64.41 83.11
CA PHE A 187 25.41 -65.83 82.96
C PHE A 187 26.60 -66.72 83.34
N VAL A 188 27.79 -66.44 82.81
CA VAL A 188 29.01 -67.21 83.10
C VAL A 188 29.37 -67.15 84.59
N THR A 189 29.23 -65.96 85.20
CA THR A 189 29.47 -65.76 86.64
C THR A 189 28.45 -66.53 87.46
N GLY A 190 27.16 -66.49 87.09
CA GLY A 190 26.09 -67.25 87.74
C GLY A 190 26.32 -68.76 87.68
N CYS A 191 26.65 -69.31 86.50
CA CYS A 191 27.00 -70.73 86.34
C CYS A 191 28.21 -71.12 87.20
N SER A 192 29.25 -70.27 87.24
CA SER A 192 30.45 -70.52 88.04
C SER A 192 30.15 -70.51 89.54
N ALA A 193 29.31 -69.59 90.00
CA ALA A 193 28.87 -69.53 91.40
C ALA A 193 28.05 -70.77 91.80
N LEU A 194 27.14 -71.23 90.93
CA LEU A 194 26.37 -72.45 91.15
C LEU A 194 27.27 -73.70 91.17
N LEU A 195 28.25 -73.78 90.27
CA LEU A 195 29.24 -74.87 90.26
C LEU A 195 30.04 -74.89 91.57
N MET A 196 30.50 -73.73 92.04
CA MET A 196 31.21 -73.60 93.32
C MET A 196 30.32 -74.00 94.51
N ALA A 197 29.05 -73.58 94.52
CA ALA A 197 28.09 -73.99 95.54
C ALA A 197 27.85 -75.50 95.53
N TYR A 198 27.73 -76.12 94.34
CA TYR A 198 27.58 -77.57 94.19
C TYR A 198 28.82 -78.33 94.68
N LEU A 199 30.03 -77.90 94.29
CA LEU A 199 31.28 -78.49 94.78
C LEU A 199 31.39 -78.42 96.30
N ARG A 200 30.94 -77.30 96.91
CA ARG A 200 30.92 -77.12 98.36
C ARG A 200 29.85 -77.96 99.07
N PHE A 201 28.73 -78.29 98.43
CA PHE A 201 27.70 -79.18 98.99
C PHE A 201 28.08 -80.66 98.88
N ARG A 202 28.96 -81.01 97.93
CA ARG A 202 29.41 -82.39 97.67
C ARG A 202 30.62 -82.82 98.52
N VAL A 203 31.44 -81.88 98.99
CA VAL A 203 32.51 -82.09 100.00
C VAL A 203 31.90 -82.12 101.39
#